data_AF-A0A0L0G2X8-F1
#
_entry.id   AF-A0A0L0G2X8-F1
#
_cell.length_a   1.000
_cell.length_b   1.000
_cell.length_c   1.000
_cell.angle_alpha   90.00
_cell.angle_beta   90.00
_cell.angle_gamma   90.00
#
_symmetry.space_group_name_H-M   'P 1'
#
loop_
_entity.id
_entity.type
_entity.pdbx_description
1 polymer ?
#
loop_
_entity_poly.entity_id
_entity_poly.type
_entity_poly.pdbx_seq_one_letter_code
_entity_poly.pdbx_strand_id
1 'polypeptide(L)'
;MSAPFSLINTPSETIAGLSPAYNEIFPGWVLSDNIYTIRRNEGKYKKRNKAKRSTFNFNVFRPDTVDLMLQARKYLEDAKDKARVRNSKGHAIYTDRDIPILGKNYCTESARKSGVHAFTFYSQYYALCGLYKQLTNGATLVDVLDRDSEDEVWLHQRQIILSEATLEGLDIIELLERLSRMREAINDDVRISKEKDDVRGKKTIPDYAHAHTAAAQDGFVTETARVTKEQCEAIAELIESLKL
;
A
#
# COMPACT_ATOMS: atom_id res chain seq x y z
N MET A 1 -19.16 0.14 6.37
CA MET A 1 -17.72 -0.19 6.18
C MET A 1 -17.18 0.73 5.11
N SER A 2 -16.02 1.35 5.32
CA SER A 2 -15.43 2.36 4.42
C SER A 2 -14.15 1.83 3.79
N ALA A 3 -13.81 2.28 2.58
CA ALA A 3 -12.53 1.94 1.94
C ALA A 3 -11.35 2.54 2.76
N PRO A 4 -10.38 1.74 3.24
CA PRO A 4 -9.26 2.24 4.03
C PRO A 4 -8.29 3.04 3.15
N PHE A 5 -7.47 3.89 3.78
CA PHE A 5 -6.44 4.70 3.10
C PHE A 5 -6.98 5.60 1.99
N SER A 6 -8.26 5.97 2.04
CA SER A 6 -8.92 6.77 1.00
C SER A 6 -8.74 8.27 1.25
N LEU A 7 -8.67 9.03 0.16
CA LEU A 7 -8.84 10.48 0.19
C LEU A 7 -10.29 10.80 -0.23
N ILE A 8 -10.97 11.66 0.53
CA ILE A 8 -12.26 12.24 0.15
C ILE A 8 -12.02 13.71 -0.15
N ASN A 9 -12.49 14.19 -1.28
CA ASN A 9 -12.33 15.56 -1.73
C ASN A 9 -13.65 16.13 -2.28
N THR A 10 -13.72 17.44 -2.42
CA THR A 10 -14.82 18.08 -3.14
C THR A 10 -14.88 17.57 -4.59
N PRO A 11 -16.07 17.39 -5.18
CA PRO A 11 -16.22 16.93 -6.56
C PRO A 11 -15.40 17.76 -7.55
N SER A 12 -14.63 17.10 -8.40
CA SER A 12 -13.92 17.76 -9.50
C SER A 12 -14.84 18.21 -10.63
N GLU A 13 -16.03 17.62 -10.76
CA GLU A 13 -17.03 17.97 -11.76
C GLU A 13 -18.46 17.77 -11.23
N THR A 14 -19.42 18.45 -11.86
CA THR A 14 -20.84 18.19 -11.62
C THR A 14 -21.32 17.06 -12.52
N ILE A 15 -21.87 16.01 -11.93
CA ILE A 15 -22.30 14.80 -12.64
C ILE A 15 -23.82 14.81 -12.78
N ALA A 16 -24.32 14.82 -14.03
CA ALA A 16 -25.75 14.80 -14.30
C ALA A 16 -26.42 13.56 -13.68
N GLY A 17 -27.53 13.76 -12.96
CA GLY A 17 -28.25 12.69 -12.28
C GLY A 17 -27.65 12.25 -10.93
N LEU A 18 -26.54 12.87 -10.49
CA LEU A 18 -25.99 12.70 -9.15
C LEU A 18 -26.24 13.96 -8.31
N SER A 19 -26.55 13.78 -7.04
CA SER A 19 -26.73 14.92 -6.12
C SER A 19 -25.39 15.66 -5.96
N PRO A 20 -25.37 17.01 -6.01
CA PRO A 20 -24.18 17.81 -5.72
C PRO A 20 -23.59 17.59 -4.32
N ALA A 21 -24.33 16.94 -3.41
CA ALA A 21 -23.87 16.62 -2.06
C ALA A 21 -22.93 15.40 -1.99
N TYR A 22 -22.78 14.63 -3.08
CA TYR A 22 -21.78 13.56 -3.13
C TYR A 22 -20.38 14.17 -3.18
N ASN A 23 -19.43 13.63 -2.42
CA ASN A 23 -18.01 13.97 -2.58
C ASN A 23 -17.32 13.00 -3.55
N GLU A 24 -16.12 13.34 -4.00
CA GLU A 24 -15.27 12.42 -4.76
C GLU A 24 -14.34 11.64 -3.82
N ILE A 25 -14.33 10.32 -3.92
CA ILE A 25 -13.44 9.45 -3.14
C ILE A 25 -12.41 8.77 -4.04
N PHE A 26 -11.18 8.70 -3.54
CA PHE A 26 -10.04 8.03 -4.15
C PHE A 26 -9.61 6.87 -3.23
N PRO A 27 -10.11 5.64 -3.48
CA PRO A 27 -9.78 4.49 -2.66
C PRO A 27 -8.28 4.18 -2.69
N GLY A 28 -7.68 3.91 -1.52
CA GLY A 28 -6.25 3.57 -1.43
C GLY A 28 -5.27 4.71 -1.75
N TRP A 29 -5.75 5.95 -1.90
CA TRP A 29 -4.93 7.10 -2.31
C TRP A 29 -3.72 7.36 -1.40
N VAL A 30 -3.85 7.14 -0.09
CA VAL A 30 -2.70 7.31 0.82
C VAL A 30 -1.59 6.30 0.51
N LEU A 31 -1.93 5.11 0.04
CA LEU A 31 -0.96 4.09 -0.36
C LEU A 31 -0.29 4.41 -1.70
N SER A 32 -1.04 4.91 -2.69
CA SER A 32 -0.52 5.21 -4.03
C SER A 32 0.24 6.53 -4.13
N ASP A 33 -0.24 7.57 -3.44
CA ASP A 33 0.24 8.94 -3.64
C ASP A 33 0.90 9.56 -2.41
N ASN A 34 0.73 8.94 -1.23
CA ASN A 34 1.22 9.49 0.03
C ASN A 34 1.84 8.47 0.99
N ILE A 35 2.48 7.42 0.46
CA ILE A 35 3.08 6.36 1.29
C ILE A 35 4.16 6.91 2.24
N TYR A 36 4.81 8.03 1.88
CA TYR A 36 5.73 8.76 2.74
C TYR A 36 5.15 9.00 4.13
N THR A 37 3.89 9.44 4.24
CA THR A 37 3.28 9.73 5.55
C THR A 37 3.12 8.49 6.42
N ILE A 38 2.76 7.35 5.82
CA ILE A 38 2.64 6.07 6.52
C ILE A 38 4.01 5.64 7.05
N ARG A 39 5.00 5.54 6.15
CA ARG A 39 6.36 5.06 6.50
C ARG A 39 7.05 5.97 7.50
N ARG A 40 6.91 7.29 7.33
CA ARG A 40 7.46 8.27 8.28
C ARG A 40 6.84 8.13 9.66
N ASN A 41 5.52 7.91 9.73
CA ASN A 41 4.84 7.72 11.01
C ASN A 41 5.31 6.42 11.70
N GLU A 42 5.39 5.30 10.98
CA GLU A 42 5.96 4.04 11.51
C GLU A 42 7.36 4.28 12.11
N GLY A 43 8.26 4.91 11.34
CA GLY A 43 9.62 5.23 11.78
C GLY A 43 9.66 6.18 12.98
N LYS A 44 8.80 7.21 12.98
CA LYS A 44 8.69 8.20 14.06
C LYS A 44 8.23 7.54 15.36
N TYR A 45 7.21 6.70 15.34
CA TYR A 45 6.71 6.03 16.54
C TYR A 45 7.71 4.99 17.06
N LYS A 46 8.34 4.23 16.16
CA LYS A 46 9.41 3.29 16.53
C LYS A 46 10.57 3.99 17.25
N LYS A 47 11.07 5.11 16.69
CA LYS A 47 12.17 5.90 17.29
C LYS A 47 11.78 6.57 18.61
N ARG A 48 10.51 6.91 18.81
CA ARG A 48 10.01 7.58 20.03
C ARG A 48 9.60 6.61 21.12
N ASN A 49 9.49 5.32 20.83
CA ASN A 49 9.12 4.34 21.83
C ASN A 49 10.21 4.19 22.90
N LYS A 50 9.91 4.63 24.12
CA LYS A 50 10.77 4.48 25.31
C LYS A 50 10.25 3.42 26.28
N ALA A 51 9.12 2.77 25.97
CA ALA A 51 8.54 1.77 26.84
C ALA A 51 9.44 0.53 26.91
N LYS A 52 9.75 0.09 28.14
CA LYS A 52 10.58 -1.11 28.40
C LYS A 52 9.76 -2.34 28.79
N ARG A 53 8.53 -2.14 29.26
CA ARG A 53 7.65 -3.18 29.81
C ARG A 53 6.46 -3.53 28.92
N SER A 54 6.37 -2.89 27.76
CA SER A 54 5.25 -3.04 26.83
C SER A 54 5.80 -3.13 25.41
N THR A 55 5.34 -4.14 24.68
CA THR A 55 5.66 -4.32 23.27
C THR A 55 4.57 -3.68 22.43
N PHE A 56 4.96 -2.79 21.52
CA PHE A 56 4.06 -2.20 20.55
C PHE A 56 4.46 -2.70 19.17
N ASN A 57 3.50 -3.25 18.45
CA ASN A 57 3.62 -3.39 17.01
C ASN A 57 3.41 -1.98 16.42
N PHE A 58 4.29 -1.53 15.52
CA PHE A 58 4.20 -0.24 14.85
C PHE A 58 3.88 -0.37 13.36
N ASN A 59 3.79 -1.60 12.84
CA ASN A 59 3.46 -1.85 11.45
C ASN A 59 2.02 -1.40 11.20
N VAL A 60 1.80 -0.74 10.07
CA VAL A 60 0.46 -0.35 9.60
C VAL A 60 -0.21 -1.54 8.90
N PHE A 61 0.56 -2.30 8.13
CA PHE A 61 0.08 -3.54 7.49
C PHE A 61 0.07 -4.68 8.51
N ARG A 62 -1.12 -4.96 9.02
CA ARG A 62 -1.46 -6.03 9.97
C ARG A 62 -2.60 -6.87 9.39
N PRO A 63 -2.84 -8.09 9.89
CA PRO A 63 -3.92 -8.94 9.38
C PRO A 63 -5.24 -8.20 9.23
N ASP A 64 -5.69 -7.49 10.27
CA ASP A 64 -6.93 -6.70 10.28
C ASP A 64 -6.93 -5.56 9.25
N THR A 65 -5.85 -4.79 9.16
CA THR A 65 -5.72 -3.73 8.15
C THR A 65 -5.74 -4.31 6.73
N VAL A 66 -5.03 -5.42 6.51
CA VAL A 66 -4.91 -6.06 5.20
C VAL A 66 -6.25 -6.71 4.80
N ASP A 67 -7.00 -7.28 5.73
CA ASP A 67 -8.36 -7.77 5.48
C ASP A 67 -9.29 -6.65 5.02
N LEU A 68 -9.21 -5.46 5.62
CA LEU A 68 -9.94 -4.30 5.15
C LEU A 68 -9.53 -3.90 3.72
N MET A 69 -8.25 -4.02 3.37
CA MET A 69 -7.75 -3.74 2.02
C MET A 69 -8.23 -4.78 1.01
N LEU A 70 -8.15 -6.08 1.34
CA LEU A 70 -8.60 -7.18 0.48
C LEU A 70 -10.10 -7.11 0.24
N GLN A 71 -10.88 -6.83 1.29
CA GLN A 71 -12.32 -6.64 1.17
C GLN A 71 -12.64 -5.41 0.31
N ALA A 72 -11.95 -4.28 0.53
CA ALA A 72 -12.14 -3.09 -0.29
C ALA A 72 -11.81 -3.34 -1.75
N ARG A 73 -10.68 -4.01 -2.04
CA ARG A 73 -10.29 -4.44 -3.39
C ARG A 73 -11.40 -5.26 -4.03
N LYS A 74 -11.93 -6.27 -3.34
CA LYS A 74 -13.01 -7.12 -3.86
C LYS A 74 -14.23 -6.30 -4.27
N TYR A 75 -14.69 -5.37 -3.44
CA TYR A 75 -15.81 -4.48 -3.82
C TYR A 75 -15.50 -3.63 -5.06
N LEU A 76 -14.27 -3.13 -5.20
CA LEU A 76 -13.86 -2.35 -6.37
C LEU A 76 -13.78 -3.23 -7.63
N GLU A 77 -13.31 -4.47 -7.52
CA GLU A 77 -13.23 -5.42 -8.64
C GLU A 77 -14.62 -5.88 -9.07
N ASP A 78 -15.48 -6.24 -8.12
CA ASP A 78 -16.84 -6.70 -8.36
C ASP A 78 -17.68 -5.65 -9.09
N ALA A 79 -17.40 -4.37 -8.92
CA ALA A 79 -18.12 -3.28 -9.59
C ALA A 79 -17.68 -3.03 -11.03
N LYS A 80 -16.60 -3.66 -11.52
CA LYS A 80 -16.11 -3.49 -12.88
C LYS A 80 -17.26 -3.64 -13.89
N ASP A 81 -17.39 -2.64 -14.78
CA ASP A 81 -18.40 -2.58 -15.84
C ASP A 81 -19.87 -2.51 -15.36
N LYS A 82 -20.11 -2.28 -14.05
CA LYS A 82 -21.45 -2.18 -13.45
C LYS A 82 -21.92 -0.75 -13.13
N ALA A 83 -21.16 0.27 -13.56
CA ALA A 83 -21.50 1.67 -13.29
C ALA A 83 -22.88 2.04 -13.85
N ARG A 84 -23.76 2.54 -12.98
CA ARG A 84 -25.10 3.02 -13.35
C ARG A 84 -25.11 4.44 -13.90
N VAL A 85 -24.09 5.24 -13.57
CA VAL A 85 -23.99 6.66 -13.91
C VAL A 85 -22.75 6.89 -14.77
N ARG A 86 -22.84 7.83 -15.70
CA ARG A 86 -21.71 8.30 -16.51
C ARG A 86 -21.62 9.82 -16.43
N ASN A 87 -20.40 10.34 -16.49
CA ASN A 87 -20.20 11.79 -16.58
C ASN A 87 -20.50 12.31 -18.00
N SER A 88 -20.37 13.62 -18.19
CA SER A 88 -20.62 14.30 -19.49
C SER A 88 -19.73 13.79 -20.63
N LYS A 89 -18.57 13.19 -20.30
CA LYS A 89 -17.62 12.58 -21.25
C LYS A 89 -17.91 11.09 -21.50
N GLY A 90 -18.96 10.54 -20.90
CA GLY A 90 -19.32 9.12 -21.01
C GLY A 90 -18.49 8.18 -20.13
N HIS A 91 -17.62 8.71 -19.27
CA HIS A 91 -16.82 7.90 -18.34
C HIS A 91 -17.67 7.36 -17.19
N ALA A 92 -17.40 6.12 -16.78
CA ALA A 92 -18.10 5.45 -15.69
C ALA A 92 -17.86 6.14 -14.34
N ILE A 93 -18.96 6.34 -13.60
CA ILE A 93 -19.01 6.88 -12.25
C ILE A 93 -19.68 5.85 -11.35
N TYR A 94 -19.00 5.48 -10.27
CA TYR A 94 -19.48 4.52 -9.29
C TYR A 94 -19.95 5.23 -8.03
N THR A 95 -21.03 4.74 -7.45
CA THR A 95 -21.65 5.27 -6.22
C THR A 95 -21.84 4.16 -5.18
N ASP A 96 -22.45 4.46 -4.03
CA ASP A 96 -22.91 3.46 -3.05
C ASP A 96 -23.85 2.38 -3.64
N ARG A 97 -24.48 2.65 -4.79
CA ARG A 97 -25.34 1.68 -5.48
C ARG A 97 -24.57 0.64 -6.30
N ASP A 98 -23.30 0.92 -6.59
CA ASP A 98 -22.42 0.08 -7.39
C ASP A 98 -21.33 -0.55 -6.50
N ILE A 99 -20.78 0.26 -5.58
CA ILE A 99 -19.72 -0.09 -4.65
C ILE A 99 -20.19 0.31 -3.23
N PRO A 100 -20.75 -0.61 -2.43
CA PRO A 100 -21.37 -0.27 -1.14
C PRO A 100 -20.46 0.48 -0.15
N ILE A 101 -19.15 0.24 -0.20
CA ILE A 101 -18.17 0.86 0.71
C ILE A 101 -17.88 2.34 0.43
N LEU A 102 -18.41 2.92 -0.65
CA LEU A 102 -18.19 4.34 -0.96
C LEU A 102 -19.05 5.28 -0.11
N GLY A 103 -20.21 4.83 0.39
CA GLY A 103 -21.16 5.71 1.07
C GLY A 103 -21.64 6.86 0.18
N LYS A 104 -21.88 8.05 0.75
CA LYS A 104 -22.30 9.25 -0.01
C LYS A 104 -21.13 9.94 -0.73
N ASN A 105 -20.34 9.14 -1.43
CA ASN A 105 -19.25 9.56 -2.29
C ASN A 105 -19.36 8.84 -3.64
N TYR A 106 -18.74 9.40 -4.68
CA TYR A 106 -18.55 8.73 -5.96
C TYR A 106 -17.06 8.52 -6.23
N CYS A 107 -16.73 7.48 -7.01
CA CYS A 107 -15.38 7.34 -7.56
C CYS A 107 -15.44 7.16 -9.09
N THR A 108 -14.42 7.65 -9.78
CA THR A 108 -14.26 7.44 -11.22
C THR A 108 -13.69 6.05 -11.50
N GLU A 109 -13.77 5.57 -12.74
CA GLU A 109 -13.10 4.34 -13.15
C GLU A 109 -11.58 4.39 -12.96
N SER A 110 -10.96 5.56 -13.16
CA SER A 110 -9.54 5.76 -12.90
C SER A 110 -9.22 5.55 -11.40
N ALA A 111 -10.01 6.18 -10.52
CA ALA A 111 -9.86 6.03 -9.08
C ALA A 111 -10.12 4.58 -8.61
N ARG A 112 -11.12 3.89 -9.20
CA ARG A 112 -11.41 2.48 -8.92
C ARG A 112 -10.20 1.59 -9.26
N LYS A 113 -9.65 1.73 -10.47
CA LYS A 113 -8.46 0.96 -10.92
C LYS A 113 -7.23 1.27 -10.06
N SER A 114 -7.01 2.54 -9.73
CA SER A 114 -5.91 2.95 -8.85
C SER A 114 -6.02 2.31 -7.46
N GLY A 115 -7.23 2.29 -6.88
CA GLY A 115 -7.49 1.61 -5.60
C GLY A 115 -7.25 0.10 -5.66
N VAL A 116 -7.73 -0.58 -6.71
CA VAL A 116 -7.46 -2.02 -6.93
C VAL A 116 -5.96 -2.27 -6.99
N HIS A 117 -5.23 -1.48 -7.78
CA HIS A 117 -3.78 -1.60 -7.90
C HIS A 117 -3.07 -1.40 -6.55
N ALA A 118 -3.41 -0.34 -5.82
CA ALA A 118 -2.79 -0.04 -4.52
C ALA A 118 -3.03 -1.16 -3.49
N PHE A 119 -4.27 -1.64 -3.36
CA PHE A 119 -4.59 -2.70 -2.40
C PHE A 119 -3.92 -4.04 -2.78
N THR A 120 -3.89 -4.39 -4.08
CA THR A 120 -3.15 -5.57 -4.56
C THR A 120 -1.66 -5.45 -4.25
N PHE A 121 -1.03 -4.33 -4.59
CA PHE A 121 0.39 -4.13 -4.36
C PHE A 121 0.75 -4.27 -2.86
N TYR A 122 0.05 -3.56 -1.97
CA TYR A 122 0.45 -3.57 -0.55
C TYR A 122 0.03 -4.84 0.21
N SER A 123 -1.04 -5.54 -0.21
CA SER A 123 -1.36 -6.86 0.36
C SER A 123 -0.32 -7.91 -0.03
N GLN A 124 0.16 -7.90 -1.28
CA GLN A 124 1.26 -8.75 -1.72
C GLN A 124 2.57 -8.38 -1.01
N TYR A 125 2.88 -7.10 -0.86
CA TYR A 125 4.06 -6.65 -0.11
C TYR A 125 4.05 -7.20 1.32
N TYR A 126 2.90 -7.11 1.98
CA TYR A 126 2.70 -7.64 3.32
C TYR A 126 2.94 -9.16 3.39
N ALA A 127 2.39 -9.91 2.42
CA ALA A 127 2.53 -11.35 2.35
C ALA A 127 4.00 -11.78 2.13
N LEU A 128 4.67 -11.16 1.16
CA LEU A 128 6.07 -11.44 0.83
C LEU A 128 7.04 -11.03 1.94
N CYS A 129 6.74 -9.97 2.70
CA CYS A 129 7.49 -9.65 3.92
C CYS A 129 7.44 -10.79 4.94
N GLY A 130 6.30 -11.49 5.04
CA GLY A 130 6.14 -12.68 5.86
C GLY A 130 7.02 -13.83 5.39
N LEU A 131 7.02 -14.13 4.09
CA LEU A 131 7.85 -15.19 3.51
C LEU A 131 9.33 -14.95 3.79
N TYR A 132 9.81 -13.73 3.53
CA TYR A 132 11.18 -13.34 3.82
C TYR A 132 11.54 -13.51 5.31
N LYS A 133 10.61 -13.15 6.21
CA LYS A 133 10.81 -13.35 7.66
C LYS A 133 10.93 -14.83 8.03
N GLN A 134 10.12 -15.72 7.43
CA GLN A 134 10.21 -17.15 7.72
C GLN A 134 11.54 -17.74 7.26
N LEU A 135 11.97 -17.42 6.04
CA LEU A 135 13.24 -17.91 5.50
C LEU A 135 14.44 -17.39 6.31
N THR A 136 14.44 -16.12 6.70
CA THR A 136 15.50 -15.56 7.57
C THR A 136 15.49 -16.11 8.99
N ASN A 137 14.37 -16.68 9.45
CA ASN A 137 14.26 -17.41 10.70
C ASN A 137 14.59 -18.90 10.58
N GLY A 138 15.05 -19.37 9.41
CA GLY A 138 15.51 -20.74 9.20
C GLY A 138 14.44 -21.71 8.66
N ALA A 139 13.29 -21.23 8.18
CA ALA A 139 12.37 -22.07 7.42
C ALA A 139 13.06 -22.57 6.13
N THR A 140 12.76 -23.81 5.71
CA THR A 140 13.38 -24.39 4.52
C THR A 140 12.55 -24.09 3.27
N LEU A 141 13.18 -24.06 2.09
CA LEU A 141 12.47 -23.87 0.83
C LEU A 141 11.34 -24.88 0.61
N VAL A 142 11.61 -26.14 0.99
CA VAL A 142 10.75 -27.28 0.67
C VAL A 142 9.42 -27.19 1.42
N ASP A 143 9.42 -26.62 2.63
CA ASP A 143 8.25 -26.65 3.51
C ASP A 143 7.74 -25.27 3.91
N VAL A 144 8.40 -24.16 3.56
CA VAL A 144 7.98 -22.83 4.05
C VAL A 144 6.54 -22.50 3.67
N LEU A 145 6.09 -22.90 2.48
CA LEU A 145 4.71 -22.70 2.02
C LEU A 145 3.76 -23.87 2.31
N ASP A 146 4.22 -24.96 2.93
CA ASP A 146 3.39 -26.15 3.21
C ASP A 146 3.26 -26.47 4.69
N ARG A 147 4.20 -26.01 5.51
CA ARG A 147 4.26 -26.27 6.94
C ARG A 147 3.21 -25.48 7.70
N ASP A 148 2.50 -26.17 8.58
CA ASP A 148 1.66 -25.53 9.58
C ASP A 148 2.51 -24.68 10.54
N SER A 149 1.91 -23.61 11.04
CA SER A 149 2.56 -22.65 11.94
C SER A 149 1.56 -22.18 12.97
N GLU A 150 2.01 -21.99 14.21
CA GLU A 150 1.22 -21.35 15.27
C GLU A 150 1.24 -19.80 15.15
N ASP A 151 2.09 -19.24 14.28
CA ASP A 151 2.12 -17.80 14.01
C ASP A 151 0.93 -17.42 13.11
N GLU A 152 -0.16 -16.96 13.73
CA GLU A 152 -1.38 -16.51 13.03
C GLU A 152 -1.10 -15.44 11.96
N VAL A 153 -0.09 -14.59 12.18
CA VAL A 153 0.29 -13.56 11.20
C VAL A 153 0.92 -14.22 9.97
N TRP A 154 1.76 -15.23 10.18
CA TRP A 154 2.34 -15.99 9.07
C TRP A 154 1.28 -16.79 8.32
N LEU A 155 0.35 -17.45 9.00
CA LEU A 155 -0.75 -18.16 8.35
C LEU A 155 -1.57 -17.23 7.45
N HIS A 156 -1.87 -16.02 7.93
CA HIS A 156 -2.56 -14.99 7.14
C HIS A 156 -1.75 -14.55 5.91
N GLN A 157 -0.46 -14.26 6.09
CA GLN A 157 0.44 -13.89 5.00
C GLN A 157 0.57 -14.99 3.95
N ARG A 158 0.78 -16.24 4.38
CA ARG A 158 0.88 -17.43 3.53
C ARG A 158 -0.40 -17.63 2.72
N GLN A 159 -1.57 -17.47 3.35
CA GLN A 159 -2.85 -17.61 2.64
C GLN A 159 -3.00 -16.58 1.51
N ILE A 160 -2.48 -15.36 1.67
CA ILE A 160 -2.44 -14.37 0.59
C ILE A 160 -1.51 -14.84 -0.53
N ILE A 161 -0.31 -15.36 -0.23
CA ILE A 161 0.60 -15.89 -1.26
C ILE A 161 -0.09 -16.97 -2.10
N LEU A 162 -0.78 -17.91 -1.43
CA LEU A 162 -1.43 -19.06 -2.09
C LEU A 162 -2.72 -18.70 -2.84
N SER A 163 -3.36 -17.56 -2.55
CA SER A 163 -4.64 -17.17 -3.17
C SER A 163 -4.53 -16.04 -4.18
N GLU A 164 -3.43 -15.31 -4.20
CA GLU A 164 -3.21 -14.23 -5.16
C GLU A 164 -2.78 -14.77 -6.52
N ALA A 165 -3.66 -14.66 -7.52
CA ALA A 165 -3.42 -15.16 -8.88
C ALA A 165 -2.12 -14.63 -9.53
N THR A 166 -1.63 -13.44 -9.14
CA THR A 166 -0.35 -12.92 -9.69
C THR A 166 0.89 -13.40 -8.96
N LEU A 167 0.72 -14.16 -7.87
CA LEU A 167 1.78 -14.83 -7.12
C LEU A 167 1.72 -16.36 -7.31
N GLU A 168 0.55 -16.89 -7.69
CA GLU A 168 0.34 -18.29 -8.01
C GLU A 168 1.34 -18.79 -9.07
N GLY A 169 1.97 -19.94 -8.79
CA GLY A 169 2.92 -20.59 -9.69
C GLY A 169 4.33 -20.00 -9.68
N LEU A 170 4.58 -18.89 -8.98
CA LEU A 170 5.93 -18.38 -8.79
C LEU A 170 6.70 -19.24 -7.78
N ASP A 171 7.96 -19.50 -8.05
CA ASP A 171 8.83 -20.15 -7.08
C ASP A 171 9.29 -19.18 -5.96
N ILE A 172 9.92 -19.72 -4.91
CA ILE A 172 10.36 -18.92 -3.76
C ILE A 172 11.37 -17.84 -4.15
N ILE A 173 12.25 -18.11 -5.12
CA ILE A 173 13.24 -17.14 -5.60
C ILE A 173 12.53 -16.00 -6.32
N GLU A 174 11.60 -16.30 -7.23
CA GLU A 174 10.79 -15.31 -7.95
C GLU A 174 9.96 -14.43 -6.99
N LEU A 175 9.41 -15.02 -5.93
CA LEU A 175 8.70 -14.30 -4.88
C LEU A 175 9.63 -13.35 -4.10
N LEU A 176 10.86 -13.77 -3.79
CA LEU A 176 11.86 -12.93 -3.14
C LEU A 176 12.35 -11.79 -4.03
N GLU A 177 12.61 -12.06 -5.30
CA GLU A 177 12.97 -11.02 -6.28
C GLU A 177 11.84 -10.00 -6.42
N ARG A 178 10.58 -10.45 -6.42
CA ARG A 178 9.42 -9.56 -6.44
C ARG A 178 9.37 -8.69 -5.19
N LEU A 179 9.64 -9.23 -4.01
CA LEU A 179 9.75 -8.43 -2.78
C LEU A 179 10.83 -7.35 -2.91
N SER A 180 12.01 -7.68 -3.47
CA SER A 180 13.09 -6.73 -3.70
C SER A 180 12.61 -5.55 -4.58
N ARG A 181 12.02 -5.85 -5.74
CA ARG A 181 11.45 -4.83 -6.64
C ARG A 181 10.38 -3.97 -5.97
N MET A 182 9.52 -4.57 -5.13
CA MET A 182 8.50 -3.83 -4.40
C MET A 182 9.10 -2.89 -3.35
N ARG A 183 10.18 -3.29 -2.67
CA ARG A 183 10.89 -2.41 -1.72
C ARG A 183 11.50 -1.20 -2.44
N GLU A 184 12.11 -1.41 -3.60
CA GLU A 184 12.63 -0.33 -4.44
C GLU A 184 11.53 0.63 -4.90
N ALA A 185 10.41 0.10 -5.41
CA ALA A 185 9.27 0.90 -5.81
C ALA A 185 8.70 1.74 -4.65
N ILE A 186 8.54 1.15 -3.45
CA ILE A 186 8.10 1.87 -2.25
C ILE A 186 9.10 2.98 -1.89
N ASN A 187 10.40 2.73 -1.98
CA ASN A 187 11.42 3.74 -1.71
C ASN A 187 11.32 4.93 -2.68
N ASP A 188 11.13 4.65 -3.97
CA ASP A 188 10.89 5.70 -4.96
C ASP A 188 9.60 6.48 -4.68
N ASP A 189 8.51 5.79 -4.34
CA ASP A 189 7.23 6.43 -4.00
C ASP A 189 7.33 7.32 -2.74
N VAL A 190 8.13 6.93 -1.74
CA VAL A 190 8.43 7.75 -0.56
C VAL A 190 9.12 9.05 -0.98
N ARG A 191 10.13 8.97 -1.85
CA ARG A 191 10.85 10.15 -2.38
C ARG A 191 9.92 11.03 -3.21
N ILE A 192 9.23 10.46 -4.20
CA ILE A 192 8.31 11.16 -5.10
C ILE A 192 7.19 11.85 -4.32
N SER A 193 6.64 11.20 -3.30
CA SER A 193 5.60 11.79 -2.45
C SER A 193 6.10 13.04 -1.71
N LYS A 194 7.33 13.02 -1.18
CA LYS A 194 7.94 14.20 -0.56
C LYS A 194 8.24 15.30 -1.58
N GLU A 195 8.67 14.96 -2.79
CA GLU A 195 8.90 15.92 -3.87
C GLU A 195 7.59 16.60 -4.31
N LYS A 196 6.50 15.84 -4.44
CA LYS A 196 5.15 16.39 -4.70
C LYS A 196 4.74 17.39 -3.62
N ASP A 197 5.01 17.07 -2.36
CA ASP A 197 4.77 17.96 -1.21
C ASP A 197 5.62 19.23 -1.27
N ASP A 198 6.90 19.15 -1.64
CA ASP A 198 7.76 20.31 -1.84
C ASP A 198 7.25 21.24 -2.93
N VAL A 199 6.84 20.68 -4.08
CA VAL A 199 6.28 21.45 -5.20
C VAL A 199 4.99 22.14 -4.79
N ARG A 200 4.08 21.43 -4.12
CA ARG A 200 2.81 22.01 -3.65
C ARG A 200 3.03 23.07 -2.58
N GLY A 201 3.92 22.80 -1.63
CA GLY A 201 4.27 23.70 -0.53
C GLY A 201 4.79 25.03 -1.05
N LYS A 202 5.78 25.01 -1.95
CA LYS A 202 6.35 26.21 -2.59
C LYS A 202 5.32 27.04 -3.37
N LYS A 203 4.32 26.39 -3.97
CA LYS A 203 3.23 27.09 -4.69
C LYS A 203 2.23 27.78 -3.75
N THR A 204 2.09 27.29 -2.53
CA THR A 204 1.01 27.70 -1.61
C THR A 204 1.52 28.62 -0.49
N ILE A 205 2.75 28.37 -0.01
CA ILE A 205 3.33 29.04 1.16
C ILE A 205 4.61 29.78 0.71
N PRO A 206 4.65 31.12 0.75
CA PRO A 206 5.76 31.92 0.24
C PRO A 206 7.14 31.58 0.82
N ASP A 207 7.22 31.19 2.09
CA ASP A 207 8.45 30.90 2.83
C ASP A 207 8.69 29.40 3.07
N TYR A 208 7.99 28.52 2.33
CA TYR A 208 8.04 27.07 2.52
C TYR A 208 9.46 26.50 2.55
N ALA A 209 10.33 26.95 1.64
CA ALA A 209 11.70 26.46 1.53
C ALA A 209 12.59 26.85 2.72
N HIS A 210 12.21 27.87 3.50
CA HIS A 210 12.93 28.25 4.72
C HIS A 210 12.54 27.37 5.92
N ALA A 211 11.30 26.90 5.96
CA ALA A 211 10.77 26.08 7.06
C ALA A 211 10.88 24.56 6.81
N HIS A 212 11.09 24.14 5.56
CA HIS A 212 11.04 22.72 5.18
C HIS A 212 12.28 22.26 4.41
N THR A 213 12.83 21.12 4.83
CA THR A 213 13.90 20.42 4.13
C THR A 213 13.37 19.79 2.84
N ALA A 214 14.11 19.98 1.75
CA ALA A 214 13.81 19.38 0.46
C ALA A 214 13.94 17.85 0.50
N ALA A 215 13.17 17.13 -0.32
CA ALA A 215 13.16 15.67 -0.38
C ALA A 215 14.55 15.04 -0.48
N ALA A 216 15.45 15.60 -1.32
CA ALA A 216 16.81 15.11 -1.51
C ALA A 216 17.70 15.21 -0.25
N GLN A 217 17.34 16.07 0.69
CA GLN A 217 18.07 16.29 1.96
C GLN A 217 17.25 15.83 3.18
N ASP A 218 16.03 15.34 2.98
CA ASP A 218 15.17 14.88 4.05
C ASP A 218 15.77 13.61 4.67
N GLY A 219 16.11 13.69 5.96
CA GLY A 219 16.79 12.60 6.67
C GLY A 219 15.96 11.31 6.77
N PHE A 220 14.64 11.36 6.58
CA PHE A 220 13.83 10.14 6.50
C PHE A 220 13.88 9.51 5.11
N VAL A 221 13.87 10.33 4.05
CA VAL A 221 14.02 9.86 2.66
C VAL A 221 15.38 9.19 2.47
N THR A 222 16.46 9.84 2.88
CA THR A 222 17.83 9.29 2.73
C THR A 222 18.03 8.01 3.53
N GLU A 223 17.52 7.96 4.76
CA GLU A 223 17.55 6.77 5.59
C GLU A 223 16.72 5.63 4.98
N THR A 224 15.54 5.93 4.42
CA THR A 224 14.71 4.93 3.75
C THR A 224 15.43 4.33 2.54
N ALA A 225 16.13 5.15 1.75
CA ALA A 225 16.92 4.67 0.61
C ALA A 225 18.07 3.76 1.06
N ARG A 226 18.81 4.16 2.11
CA ARG A 226 19.89 3.34 2.68
C ARG A 226 19.37 1.99 3.18
N VAL A 227 18.31 1.99 4.00
CA VAL A 227 17.72 0.77 4.55
C VAL A 227 17.14 -0.12 3.46
N THR A 228 16.52 0.47 2.43
CA THR A 228 15.99 -0.29 1.29
C THR A 228 17.11 -1.01 0.55
N LYS A 229 18.23 -0.32 0.31
CA LYS A 229 19.40 -0.92 -0.33
C LYS A 229 19.91 -2.12 0.46
N GLU A 230 20.14 -1.96 1.76
CA GLU A 230 20.58 -3.05 2.66
C GLU A 230 19.59 -4.22 2.66
N GLN A 231 18.30 -3.91 2.63
CA GLN A 231 17.21 -4.89 2.57
C GLN A 231 17.17 -5.67 1.25
N CYS A 232 17.48 -5.04 0.12
CA CYS A 232 17.56 -5.70 -1.18
C CYS A 232 18.83 -6.53 -1.32
N GLU A 233 19.97 -6.04 -0.80
CA GLU A 233 21.22 -6.80 -0.73
C GLU A 233 21.05 -8.06 0.12
N ALA A 234 20.41 -7.97 1.29
CA ALA A 234 20.11 -9.13 2.12
C ALA A 234 19.16 -10.15 1.45
N ILE A 235 18.25 -9.69 0.58
CA ILE A 235 17.42 -10.61 -0.22
C ILE A 235 18.28 -11.32 -1.27
N ALA A 236 19.17 -10.58 -1.94
CA ALA A 236 20.06 -11.16 -2.95
C ALA A 236 21.00 -12.21 -2.34
N GLU A 237 21.60 -11.93 -1.18
CA GLU A 237 22.43 -12.88 -0.44
C GLU A 237 21.64 -14.14 -0.04
N LEU A 238 20.40 -13.96 0.44
CA LEU A 238 19.51 -15.08 0.74
C LEU A 238 19.25 -15.91 -0.52
N ILE A 239 18.89 -15.29 -1.64
CA ILE A 239 18.66 -15.99 -2.92
C ILE A 239 19.89 -16.81 -3.32
N GLU A 240 21.10 -16.25 -3.25
CA GLU A 240 22.32 -16.97 -3.60
C GLU A 240 22.57 -18.16 -2.67
N SER A 241 22.30 -18.02 -1.36
CA SER A 241 22.40 -19.13 -0.41
C SER A 241 21.39 -20.26 -0.65
N LEU A 242 20.25 -19.94 -1.28
CA LEU A 242 19.16 -20.87 -1.57
C LEU A 242 19.36 -21.64 -2.89
N LYS A 243 20.29 -21.20 -3.75
CA LYS A 243 20.66 -21.87 -5.01
C LYS A 243 21.73 -22.95 -4.83
N LEU A 244 22.41 -22.97 -3.68
CA LEU A 244 23.46 -23.93 -3.30
C LEU A 244 22.86 -25.17 -2.64
#